data_AF-A0A1F6X3S5-F1
#
_entry.id   AF-A0A1F6X3S5-F1
#
_cell.length_a   1.000
_cell.length_b   1.000
_cell.length_c   1.000
_cell.angle_alpha   90.00
_cell.angle_beta   90.00
_cell.angle_gamma   90.00
#
_symmetry.space_group_name_H-M   'P 1'
#
loop_
_entity.id
_entity.type
_entity.pdbx_description
1 polymer ?
#
loop_
_entity_poly.entity_id
_entity_poly.type
_entity_poly.pdbx_seq_one_letter_code
_entity_poly.pdbx_strand_id
1 'polypeptide(L)'
;MHNDKQKLIRRLKIIEGQVRGLQEMINKDKYCIDIITQTSAIKQGLSNVEDILLEGHLSHCVIDQIKKGQNEKATQEILKVYGLKRK
;
A
#
# COMPACT_ATOMS: atom_id res chain seq x y z
N MET A 1 -8.18 11.96 6.20
CA MET A 1 -6.73 11.62 6.07
C MET A 1 -5.81 12.13 7.20
N HIS A 2 -6.31 12.79 8.27
CA HIS A 2 -5.38 13.43 9.23
C HIS A 2 -4.73 12.45 10.23
N ASN A 3 -5.42 11.36 10.61
CA ASN A 3 -4.94 10.47 11.69
C ASN A 3 -3.89 9.42 11.23
N ASP A 4 -3.94 8.97 9.97
CA ASP A 4 -3.01 7.93 9.49
C ASP A 4 -1.78 8.46 8.75
N LYS A 5 -1.72 9.76 8.45
CA LYS A 5 -0.64 10.33 7.64
C LYS A 5 0.75 10.05 8.24
N GLN A 6 0.94 10.29 9.53
CA GLN A 6 2.24 10.04 10.18
C GLN A 6 2.59 8.54 10.20
N LYS A 7 1.59 7.68 10.43
CA LYS A 7 1.74 6.22 10.44
C LYS A 7 2.13 5.69 9.05
N LEU A 8 1.48 6.19 8.00
CA LEU A 8 1.78 5.88 6.60
C LEU A 8 3.21 6.30 6.24
N ILE A 9 3.60 7.54 6.54
CA ILE A 9 4.95 8.03 6.29
C ILE A 9 6.00 7.20 7.04
N ARG A 10 5.74 6.84 8.31
CA ARG A 10 6.64 5.95 9.06
C ARG A 10 6.81 4.59 8.39
N ARG A 11 5.73 3.97 7.91
CA ARG A 11 5.78 2.68 7.19
C ARG A 11 6.56 2.80 5.89
N LEU A 12 6.33 3.86 5.12
CA LEU A 12 7.07 4.13 3.89
C LEU A 12 8.58 4.28 4.13
N LYS A 13 8.99 4.99 5.20
CA LYS A 13 10.41 5.11 5.58
C LYS A 13 11.06 3.75 5.92
N ILE A 14 10.29 2.84 6.53
CA ILE A 14 10.77 1.48 6.81
C ILE A 14 10.98 0.72 5.50
N ILE A 15 9.98 0.76 4.60
CA ILE A 15 10.04 0.12 3.28
C ILE A 15 11.23 0.67 2.48
N GLU A 16 11.45 1.98 2.49
CA GLU A 16 12.60 2.63 1.86
C GLU A 16 13.94 2.07 2.38
N GLY A 17 14.07 1.86 3.70
CA GLY A 17 15.22 1.20 4.31
C GLY A 17 15.39 -0.25 3.86
N GLN A 18 14.29 -1.00 3.73
CA GLN A 18 14.31 -2.38 3.23
C GLN A 18 14.74 -2.45 1.75
N VAL A 19 14.29 -1.50 0.92
CA VAL A 19 14.69 -1.38 -0.49
C VAL A 19 16.18 -1.08 -0.60
N ARG A 20 16.72 -0.16 0.21
CA ARG A 20 18.18 0.05 0.28
C ARG A 20 18.92 -1.23 0.67
N GLY A 21 18.43 -1.95 1.68
CA GLY A 21 19.00 -3.25 2.06
C GLY A 21 18.98 -4.28 0.93
N LEU A 22 17.89 -4.34 0.16
CA LEU A 22 17.78 -5.21 -1.01
C LEU A 22 18.83 -4.88 -2.08
N GLN A 23 19.07 -3.59 -2.35
CA GLN A 23 20.13 -3.16 -3.27
C GLN A 23 21.51 -3.63 -2.81
N GLU A 24 21.82 -3.50 -1.52
CA GLU A 24 23.08 -4.01 -0.97
C GLU A 24 23.20 -5.52 -1.06
N MET A 25 22.11 -6.27 -0.85
CA MET A 25 22.13 -7.72 -0.97
C MET A 25 22.49 -8.16 -2.39
N ILE A 26 21.93 -7.49 -3.40
CA ILE A 26 22.24 -7.73 -4.82
C ILE A 26 23.70 -7.38 -5.10
N ASN A 27 24.18 -6.21 -4.66
CA ASN A 27 25.57 -5.79 -4.86
C ASN A 27 26.61 -6.71 -4.19
N LYS A 28 26.20 -7.43 -3.13
CA LYS A 28 27.04 -8.36 -2.38
C LYS A 28 26.84 -9.82 -2.83
N ASP A 29 26.18 -10.05 -3.97
CA ASP A 29 25.86 -11.37 -4.54
C ASP A 29 25.28 -12.34 -3.48
N LYS A 30 24.36 -11.83 -2.65
CA LYS A 30 23.71 -12.65 -1.61
C LYS A 30 22.86 -13.76 -2.23
N TYR A 31 22.63 -14.81 -1.45
CA TYR A 31 21.87 -15.97 -1.89
C TYR A 31 20.48 -15.59 -2.41
N CYS A 32 20.12 -16.10 -3.58
CA CYS A 32 18.91 -15.68 -4.30
C CYS A 32 17.62 -15.85 -3.48
N ILE A 33 17.53 -16.89 -2.64
CA ILE A 33 16.35 -17.13 -1.80
C ILE A 33 16.21 -16.02 -0.74
N ASP A 34 17.30 -15.49 -0.20
CA ASP A 34 17.25 -14.40 0.77
C ASP A 34 16.77 -13.10 0.10
N ILE A 35 17.25 -12.83 -1.12
CA ILE A 35 16.83 -11.67 -1.93
C ILE A 35 15.34 -11.76 -2.26
N ILE A 36 14.85 -12.94 -2.66
CA ILE A 36 13.43 -13.19 -2.94
C ILE A 36 12.60 -13.00 -1.66
N THR A 37 13.07 -13.53 -0.53
CA THR A 37 12.40 -13.39 0.77
C THR A 37 12.28 -11.92 1.17
N GLN A 38 13.36 -11.15 1.02
CA GLN A 38 13.36 -9.71 1.30
C GLN A 38 12.41 -8.95 0.37
N THR A 39 12.36 -9.31 -0.91
CA THR A 39 11.44 -8.71 -1.89
C THR A 39 9.97 -8.97 -1.50
N SER A 40 9.65 -10.19 -1.07
CA SER A 40 8.31 -10.52 -0.56
C SER A 40 7.95 -9.72 0.70
N ALA A 41 8.90 -9.51 1.60
CA ALA A 41 8.68 -8.68 2.80
C ALA A 41 8.37 -7.22 2.43
N ILE A 42 9.08 -6.66 1.45
CA ILE A 42 8.82 -5.31 0.91
C ILE A 42 7.43 -5.24 0.28
N LYS A 43 7.06 -6.23 -0.55
CA LYS A 43 5.72 -6.30 -1.17
C LYS A 43 4.61 -6.35 -0.13
N GLN A 44 4.77 -7.13 0.94
CA GLN A 44 3.81 -7.16 2.05
C GLN A 44 3.72 -5.81 2.78
N GLY A 45 4.85 -5.14 2.97
CA GLY A 45 4.90 -3.80 3.54
C GLY A 45 4.07 -2.79 2.74
N LEU A 46 4.20 -2.82 1.40
CA LEU A 46 3.41 -1.98 0.49
C LEU A 46 1.92 -2.34 0.53
N SER A 47 1.55 -3.62 0.49
CA SER A 47 0.15 -4.05 0.61
C SER A 47 -0.50 -3.51 1.90
N ASN A 48 0.24 -3.50 3.02
CA ASN A 48 -0.26 -2.96 4.29
C ASN A 48 -0.48 -1.44 4.23
N VAL A 49 0.32 -0.71 3.46
CA VAL A 49 0.14 0.75 3.24
C VAL A 49 -1.11 1.01 2.41
N GLU A 50 -1.31 0.22 1.35
CA GLU A 50 -2.51 0.29 0.51
C GLU A 50 -3.79 0.00 1.30
N ASP A 51 -3.78 -1.02 2.16
CA ASP A 51 -4.95 -1.39 2.98
C ASP A 51 -5.36 -0.24 3.93
N ILE A 52 -4.39 0.43 4.57
CA ILE A 52 -4.67 1.60 5.43
C ILE A 52 -5.23 2.78 4.61
N LEU A 53 -4.68 3.02 3.42
CA LEU A 53 -5.19 4.07 2.54
C LEU A 53 -6.63 3.78 2.09
N LEU A 54 -6.92 2.53 1.73
CA LEU A 54 -8.24 2.09 1.30
C LEU A 54 -9.26 2.19 2.45
N GLU A 55 -8.90 1.75 3.66
CA GLU A 55 -9.73 1.90 4.86
C GLU A 55 -10.08 3.38 5.10
N GLY A 56 -9.09 4.27 4.99
CA GLY A 56 -9.29 5.71 5.12
C GLY A 56 -10.21 6.30 4.05
N HIS A 57 -10.10 5.84 2.79
CA HIS A 57 -10.96 6.26 1.67
C HIS A 57 -12.41 5.79 1.87
N LEU A 58 -12.59 4.52 2.25
CA LEU A 58 -13.90 3.93 2.53
C LEU A 58 -14.61 4.66 3.68
N SER A 59 -13.88 4.97 4.76
CA SER A 59 -14.44 5.57 5.98
C SER A 59 -14.81 7.04 5.86
N HIS A 60 -14.36 7.73 4.80
CA HIS A 60 -14.62 9.17 4.63
C HIS A 60 -15.19 9.48 3.25
N CYS A 61 -14.36 9.37 2.22
CA CYS A 61 -14.71 9.81 0.87
C CYS A 61 -15.91 9.05 0.30
N VAL A 62 -15.92 7.72 0.46
CA VAL A 62 -17.01 6.87 -0.06
C VAL A 62 -18.31 7.12 0.70
N ILE A 63 -18.26 7.17 2.04
CA ILE A 63 -19.43 7.49 2.86
C ILE A 63 -20.02 8.87 2.49
N ASP A 64 -19.16 9.88 2.28
CA ASP A 64 -19.61 11.21 1.88
C ASP A 64 -20.20 11.25 0.47
N GLN A 65 -19.62 10.49 -0.48
CA GLN A 65 -20.17 10.35 -1.83
C GLN A 65 -21.56 9.70 -1.80
N ILE A 66 -21.73 8.63 -1.02
CA ILE A 66 -23.02 7.94 -0.86
C ILE A 66 -24.06 8.89 -0.26
N LYS A 67 -23.71 9.63 0.80
CA LYS A 67 -24.60 10.65 1.40
C LYS A 67 -25.01 11.75 0.42
N LYS A 68 -24.18 12.05 -0.58
CA LYS A 68 -24.44 13.02 -1.65
C LYS A 68 -25.15 12.42 -2.87
N GLY A 69 -25.60 11.16 -2.80
CA GLY A 69 -26.26 10.46 -3.90
C GLY A 69 -25.33 10.01 -5.04
N GLN A 70 -24.02 10.06 -4.86
CA GLN A 70 -23.02 9.73 -5.89
C GLN A 70 -22.64 8.23 -5.87
N ASN A 71 -23.65 7.35 -5.75
CA ASN A 71 -23.44 5.91 -5.52
C ASN A 71 -22.69 5.21 -6.66
N GLU A 72 -22.98 5.55 -7.91
CA GLU A 72 -22.29 4.99 -9.08
C GLU A 72 -20.80 5.34 -9.07
N LYS A 73 -20.48 6.61 -8.77
CA LYS A 73 -19.10 7.09 -8.70
C LYS A 73 -18.33 6.37 -7.60
N ALA A 74 -18.92 6.24 -6.41
CA ALA A 74 -18.33 5.52 -5.29
C ALA A 74 -18.03 4.05 -5.65
N THR A 75 -18.98 3.39 -6.32
CA THR A 75 -18.85 1.99 -6.76
C THR A 75 -17.71 1.84 -7.78
N GLN A 76 -17.64 2.71 -8.78
CA GLN A 76 -16.60 2.68 -9.81
C GLN A 76 -15.19 2.92 -9.24
N GLU A 77 -15.04 3.84 -8.27
CA GLU A 77 -13.76 4.09 -7.60
C GLU A 77 -13.26 2.83 -6.88
N ILE A 78 -14.13 2.14 -6.14
CA ILE A 78 -13.75 0.92 -5.41
C ILE A 78 -13.42 -0.24 -6.36
N LEU A 79 -14.21 -0.44 -7.42
CA LEU A 79 -13.93 -1.47 -8.43
C LEU A 79 -12.58 -1.24 -9.12
N LYS A 80 -12.20 0.03 -9.37
CA LYS A 80 -10.90 0.39 -9.94
C LYS A 80 -9.75 -0.02 -9.02
N VAL A 81 -9.84 0.28 -7.72
CA VAL A 81 -8.81 -0.11 -6.74
C VAL A 81 -8.72 -1.63 -6.59
N TYR A 82 -9.86 -2.31 -6.50
CA TYR A 82 -9.90 -3.78 -6.43
C TYR A 82 -9.31 -4.46 -7.67
N GLY A 83 -9.50 -3.85 -8.85
CA GLY A 83 -8.91 -4.32 -10.10
C GLY A 83 -7.37 -4.23 -10.13
N LEU A 84 -6.77 -3.25 -9.44
CA LEU A 84 -5.32 -3.10 -9.35
C LEU A 84 -4.69 -4.17 -8.44
N LYS A 85 -5.32 -4.48 -7.30
CA LYS A 85 -4.81 -5.45 -6.32
C LYS A 85 -4.81 -6.92 -6.82
N ARG A 86 -5.57 -7.22 -7.88
CA ARG A 86 -5.64 -8.56 -8.51
C ARG A 86 -4.57 -8.83 -9.55
N LYS A 87 -3.84 -7.81 -10.00
CA LYS A 87 -2.73 -7.95 -10.96
C LYS A 87 -1.41 -8.07 -10.23
#